data_AF-A0A8H6CHJ6-F1
#
_entry.id   AF-A0A8H6CHJ6-F1
#
_cell.length_a   1.000
_cell.length_b   1.000
_cell.length_c   1.000
_cell.angle_alpha   90.00
_cell.angle_beta   90.00
_cell.angle_gamma   90.00
#
_symmetry.space_group_name_H-M   'P 1'
#
loop_
_entity.id
_entity.type
_entity.pdbx_description
1 polymer ?
#
loop_
_entity_poly.entity_id
_entity_poly.type
_entity_poly.pdbx_seq_one_letter_code
_entity_poly.pdbx_strand_id
1 'polypeptide(L)'
;MQARLASLISGAVSGLISGVSGLVSGNANDQNFRNGWTQQNIGTVTAANPKKNVIIVFPPHDQNLQGSKYQQLVSKTPTQTLSYDCYIFDSGDFTLKGNGGYLNWAFAGNFTRNGNKLTFKPCT
;
A
#
# COMPACT_ATOMS: atom_id res chain seq x y z
N MET A 1 -1.78 -7.29 25.73
CA MET A 1 -2.91 -7.54 24.81
C MET A 1 -2.52 -7.11 23.39
N GLN A 2 -1.62 -7.84 22.70
CA GLN A 2 -0.99 -7.41 21.43
C GLN A 2 -1.14 -8.39 20.26
N ALA A 3 -2.24 -9.14 20.20
CA ALA A 3 -2.37 -10.24 19.23
C ALA A 3 -3.71 -10.22 18.50
N ARG A 4 -3.98 -9.17 17.68
CA ARG A 4 -5.10 -9.19 16.71
C ARG A 4 -4.86 -8.42 15.40
N LEU A 5 -3.95 -7.44 15.36
CA LEU A 5 -3.73 -6.66 14.13
C LEU A 5 -2.95 -7.42 13.04
N ALA A 6 -2.02 -8.31 13.41
CA ALA A 6 -1.22 -9.08 12.46
C ALA A 6 -2.02 -10.13 11.66
N SER A 7 -3.18 -10.58 12.17
CA SER A 7 -3.98 -11.63 11.54
C SER A 7 -4.88 -11.11 10.41
N LEU A 8 -5.38 -9.87 10.52
CA LEU A 8 -6.26 -9.27 9.51
C LEU A 8 -5.56 -8.94 8.19
N ILE A 9 -4.22 -8.84 8.22
CA ILE A 9 -3.43 -8.51 7.03
C ILE A 9 -3.05 -9.78 6.24
N SER A 10 -3.07 -10.95 6.89
CA SER A 10 -2.59 -12.21 6.29
C SER A 10 -3.70 -13.06 5.65
N GLY A 11 -4.97 -12.68 5.74
CA GLY A 11 -6.07 -13.46 5.21
C GLY A 11 -7.22 -12.61 4.72
N ALA A 12 -7.48 -12.67 3.41
CA ALA A 12 -8.83 -12.47 2.88
C ALA A 12 -9.49 -11.07 3.00
N VAL A 13 -8.87 -10.02 2.44
CA VAL A 13 -9.68 -8.94 1.81
C VAL A 13 -9.72 -9.09 0.28
N SER A 14 -9.25 -10.22 -0.25
CA SER A 14 -9.24 -10.56 -1.68
C SER A 14 -10.56 -11.18 -2.17
N GLY A 15 -11.68 -10.92 -1.49
CA GLY A 15 -12.98 -11.55 -1.78
C GLY A 15 -14.07 -10.63 -2.33
N LEU A 16 -13.86 -9.29 -2.37
CA LEU A 16 -14.94 -8.34 -2.67
C LEU A 16 -14.74 -7.45 -3.91
N ILE A 17 -13.66 -7.62 -4.69
CA ILE A 17 -13.60 -7.06 -6.06
C ILE A 17 -13.96 -8.14 -7.08
N SER A 18 -14.95 -8.96 -6.75
CA SER A 18 -15.70 -9.73 -7.74
C SER A 18 -16.78 -8.82 -8.31
N GLY A 19 -16.47 -8.04 -9.35
CA GLY A 19 -17.50 -7.36 -10.12
C GLY A 19 -17.08 -6.05 -10.76
N VAL A 20 -17.32 -5.98 -12.08
CA VAL A 20 -17.17 -4.81 -12.98
C VAL A 20 -15.76 -4.56 -13.51
N SER A 21 -15.38 -5.34 -14.51
CA SER A 21 -14.91 -4.77 -15.78
C SER A 21 -15.02 -5.83 -16.87
N GLY A 22 -16.22 -5.89 -17.47
CA GLY A 22 -16.44 -6.69 -18.66
C GLY A 22 -15.54 -6.20 -19.80
N LEU A 23 -14.98 -7.15 -20.54
CA LEU A 23 -14.49 -6.94 -21.91
C LEU A 23 -13.54 -5.75 -22.10
N VAL A 24 -12.50 -5.63 -21.27
CA VAL A 24 -11.31 -4.85 -21.63
C VAL A 24 -10.09 -5.73 -21.40
N SER A 25 -9.26 -5.84 -22.45
CA SER A 25 -8.01 -6.60 -22.52
C SER A 25 -7.18 -6.51 -21.23
N GLY A 26 -6.61 -7.66 -20.82
CA GLY A 26 -6.10 -7.97 -19.47
C GLY A 26 -5.26 -6.93 -18.74
N ASN A 27 -4.62 -5.99 -19.44
CA ASN A 27 -3.84 -4.92 -18.83
C ASN A 27 -4.69 -3.89 -18.07
N ALA A 28 -5.87 -3.52 -18.55
CA ALA A 28 -6.71 -2.50 -17.89
C ALA A 28 -7.40 -3.05 -16.64
N ASN A 29 -7.82 -4.32 -16.68
CA ASN A 29 -8.45 -5.00 -15.56
C ASN A 29 -7.47 -5.23 -14.41
N ASP A 30 -6.23 -5.62 -14.72
CA ASP A 30 -5.17 -5.75 -13.71
C ASP A 30 -4.80 -4.39 -13.10
N GLN A 31 -4.78 -3.34 -13.91
CA GLN A 31 -4.51 -1.99 -13.46
C GLN A 31 -5.56 -1.50 -12.45
N ASN A 32 -6.85 -1.66 -12.79
CA ASN A 32 -7.96 -1.33 -11.91
C ASN A 32 -7.96 -2.19 -10.64
N PHE A 33 -7.69 -3.49 -10.76
CA PHE A 33 -7.59 -4.40 -9.63
C PHE A 33 -6.50 -3.96 -8.65
N ARG A 34 -5.30 -3.66 -9.15
CA ARG A 34 -4.15 -3.24 -8.32
C ARG A 34 -4.40 -1.90 -7.61
N ASN A 35 -5.04 -0.96 -8.30
CA ASN A 35 -5.44 0.32 -7.71
C ASN A 35 -6.47 0.11 -6.59
N GLY A 36 -7.53 -0.67 -6.83
CA GLY A 36 -8.53 -0.99 -5.80
C GLY A 36 -7.94 -1.75 -4.62
N TRP A 37 -7.07 -2.73 -4.89
CA TRP A 37 -6.42 -3.55 -3.87
C TRP A 37 -5.50 -2.72 -2.96
N THR A 38 -4.68 -1.83 -3.53
CA THR A 38 -3.79 -0.96 -2.72
C THR A 38 -4.59 0.03 -1.88
N GLN A 39 -5.67 0.61 -2.41
CA GLN A 39 -6.57 1.51 -1.66
C GLN A 39 -7.29 0.82 -0.50
N GLN A 40 -7.76 -0.41 -0.69
CA GLN A 40 -8.38 -1.18 0.40
C GLN A 40 -7.36 -1.51 1.49
N ASN A 41 -6.18 -2.01 1.12
CA ASN A 41 -5.16 -2.39 2.09
C ASN A 41 -4.64 -1.18 2.88
N ILE A 42 -4.40 -0.02 2.23
CA ILE A 42 -3.97 1.18 2.97
C ILE A 42 -5.05 1.62 3.97
N GLY A 43 -6.33 1.51 3.62
CA GLY A 43 -7.45 1.80 4.52
C GLY A 43 -7.47 0.89 5.74
N THR A 44 -7.38 -0.43 5.53
CA THR A 44 -7.33 -1.42 6.62
C THR A 44 -6.13 -1.22 7.54
N VAL A 45 -4.92 -1.06 6.97
CA VAL A 45 -3.69 -0.92 7.76
C VAL A 45 -3.68 0.42 8.52
N THR A 46 -4.15 1.51 7.92
CA THR A 46 -4.23 2.82 8.58
C THR A 46 -5.27 2.82 9.70
N ALA A 47 -6.44 2.22 9.48
CA ALA A 47 -7.48 2.08 10.51
C ALA A 47 -6.98 1.27 11.73
N ALA A 48 -6.14 0.27 11.48
CA ALA A 48 -5.45 -0.51 12.51
C ALA A 48 -4.34 0.26 13.24
N ASN A 49 -3.80 1.33 12.65
CA ASN A 49 -2.64 2.07 13.15
C ASN A 49 -2.87 3.60 13.08
N PRO A 50 -3.89 4.15 13.78
CA PRO A 50 -4.36 5.52 13.59
C PRO A 50 -3.34 6.64 13.90
N LYS A 51 -2.24 6.32 14.59
CA LYS A 51 -1.17 7.27 14.95
C LYS A 51 0.15 7.00 14.21
N LYS A 52 0.10 6.22 13.13
CA LYS A 52 1.28 5.88 12.33
C LYS A 52 1.10 6.37 10.91
N ASN A 53 2.22 6.59 10.24
CA ASN A 53 2.28 6.69 8.80
C ASN A 53 2.31 5.29 8.20
N VAL A 54 1.65 5.13 7.06
CA VAL A 54 1.62 3.85 6.34
C VAL A 54 1.92 4.10 4.88
N ILE A 55 2.76 3.26 4.27
CA ILE A 55 2.98 3.23 2.82
C ILE A 55 3.01 1.78 2.33
N ILE A 56 2.27 1.52 1.27
CA ILE A 56 2.23 0.27 0.53
C ILE A 56 2.74 0.58 -0.87
N VAL A 57 3.79 -0.11 -1.32
CA VAL A 57 4.51 0.24 -2.55
C VAL A 57 5.06 -0.98 -3.26
N PHE A 58 4.99 -1.01 -4.58
CA PHE A 58 5.66 -2.01 -5.39
C PHE A 58 7.13 -1.61 -5.62
N PRO A 59 8.13 -2.51 -5.42
CA PRO A 59 9.54 -2.20 -5.63
C PRO A 59 9.89 -1.79 -7.08
N PRO A 60 10.98 -1.03 -7.31
CA PRO A 60 11.93 -0.53 -6.32
C PRO A 60 11.55 0.84 -5.73
N HIS A 61 12.12 1.15 -4.56
CA HIS A 61 11.97 2.42 -3.85
C HIS A 61 13.13 2.64 -2.88
N ASP A 62 13.35 3.88 -2.44
CA ASP A 62 14.26 4.19 -1.34
C ASP A 62 13.46 4.69 -0.14
N GLN A 63 13.94 4.35 1.06
CA GLN A 63 13.28 4.76 2.29
C GLN A 63 14.30 5.02 3.41
N ASN A 64 13.99 6.02 4.25
CA ASN A 64 14.68 6.30 5.50
C ASN A 64 13.61 6.59 6.56
N LEU A 65 13.10 5.54 7.17
CA LEU A 65 11.96 5.60 8.09
C LEU A 65 12.39 5.37 9.53
N GLN A 66 11.72 6.06 10.44
CA GLN A 66 11.92 5.97 11.88
C GLN A 66 10.78 5.17 12.53
N GLY A 67 11.12 4.30 13.49
CA GLY A 67 10.13 3.49 14.19
C GLY A 67 9.33 2.54 13.28
N SER A 68 9.93 2.11 12.16
CA SER A 68 9.24 1.36 11.12
C SER A 68 9.07 -0.11 11.46
N LYS A 69 7.89 -0.64 11.13
CA LYS A 69 7.61 -2.07 10.96
C LYS A 69 7.41 -2.34 9.47
N TYR A 70 7.98 -3.44 9.00
CA TYR A 70 7.89 -3.89 7.62
C TYR A 70 7.06 -5.17 7.51
N GLN A 71 6.25 -5.25 6.47
CA GLN A 71 5.54 -6.46 6.07
C GLN A 71 5.42 -6.53 4.55
N GLN A 72 5.62 -7.71 3.98
CA GLN A 72 5.32 -7.94 2.57
C GLN A 72 3.85 -8.36 2.40
N LEU A 73 3.19 -7.80 1.39
CA LEU A 73 1.83 -8.11 1.00
C LEU A 73 1.82 -8.69 -0.41
N VAL A 74 1.03 -9.74 -0.64
CA VAL A 74 0.94 -10.38 -1.95
C VAL A 74 -0.41 -10.07 -2.59
N SER A 75 -0.38 -9.48 -3.78
CA SER A 75 -1.55 -9.23 -4.62
C SER A 75 -1.59 -10.27 -5.74
N LYS A 76 -2.67 -11.06 -5.79
CA LYS A 76 -2.94 -11.99 -6.89
C LYS A 76 -3.96 -11.36 -7.83
N THR A 77 -3.49 -10.90 -8.98
CA THR A 77 -4.36 -10.43 -10.08
C THR A 77 -4.76 -11.62 -10.96
N PRO A 78 -5.74 -11.46 -11.87
CA PRO A 78 -6.08 -12.50 -12.84
C PRO A 78 -4.91 -13.03 -13.68
N THR A 79 -3.90 -12.21 -13.98
CA THR A 79 -2.79 -12.62 -14.89
C THR A 79 -1.43 -12.77 -14.21
N GLN A 80 -1.23 -12.19 -13.02
CA GLN A 80 0.07 -12.12 -12.36
C GLN A 80 -0.05 -12.08 -10.82
N THR A 81 0.99 -12.56 -10.15
CA THR A 81 1.19 -12.38 -8.71
C THR A 81 2.25 -11.33 -8.47
N LEU A 82 1.94 -10.34 -7.64
CA LEU A 82 2.79 -9.19 -7.36
C LEU A 82 3.03 -9.06 -5.86
N SER A 83 4.26 -8.76 -5.46
CA SER A 83 4.62 -8.48 -4.07
C SER A 83 4.77 -6.98 -3.85
N TYR A 84 4.08 -6.47 -2.84
CA TYR A 84 4.13 -5.10 -2.38
C TYR A 84 4.76 -5.04 -1.00
N ASP A 85 5.53 -3.99 -0.76
CA ASP A 85 6.14 -3.71 0.53
C ASP A 85 5.25 -2.74 1.31
N CYS A 86 4.89 -3.13 2.53
CA CYS A 86 4.10 -2.32 3.46
C CYS A 86 4.98 -1.88 4.63
N TYR A 87 5.02 -0.58 4.88
CA TYR A 87 5.72 0.02 6.01
C TYR A 87 4.73 0.77 6.89
N ILE A 88 4.82 0.54 8.20
CA ILE A 88 4.07 1.25 9.24
C ILE A 88 5.10 1.92 10.15
N PHE A 89 5.12 3.24 10.23
CA PHE A 89 6.26 3.98 10.76
C PHE A 89 5.86 5.31 11.40
N ASP A 90 6.79 5.96 12.11
CA ASP A 90 6.54 7.20 12.82
C ASP A 90 6.80 8.44 11.97
N SER A 91 7.93 8.48 11.25
CA SER A 91 8.33 9.61 10.40
C SER A 91 9.46 9.21 9.47
N GLY A 92 9.85 10.07 8.54
CA GLY A 92 11.00 9.84 7.68
C GLY A 92 10.76 10.21 6.22
N ASP A 93 11.74 9.92 5.39
CA ASP A 93 11.70 10.20 3.96
C ASP A 93 11.47 8.92 3.16
N PHE A 94 10.71 9.05 2.08
CA PHE A 94 10.45 7.98 1.13
C PHE A 94 10.58 8.51 -0.29
N THR A 95 11.30 7.79 -1.15
CA THR A 95 11.47 8.15 -2.55
C THR A 95 10.96 7.03 -3.44
N LEU A 96 9.98 7.36 -4.27
CA LEU A 96 9.38 6.44 -5.22
C LEU A 96 10.23 6.38 -6.48
N LYS A 97 10.58 5.17 -6.92
CA LYS A 97 11.27 4.98 -8.19
C LYS A 97 10.26 4.48 -9.23
N GLY A 98 9.94 5.33 -10.21
CA GLY A 98 9.00 5.03 -11.28
C GLY A 98 8.24 6.26 -11.80
N ASN A 99 7.36 6.04 -12.78
CA ASN A 99 6.71 7.09 -13.58
C ASN A 99 5.57 7.84 -12.84
N GLY A 100 5.54 7.85 -11.51
CA GLY A 100 4.62 8.69 -10.72
C GLY A 100 3.13 8.31 -10.75
N GLY A 101 2.72 7.23 -11.44
CA GLY A 101 1.33 6.76 -11.45
C GLY A 101 0.91 6.10 -10.12
N TYR A 102 -0.30 6.42 -9.63
CA TYR A 102 -0.89 5.90 -8.38
C TYR A 102 -1.16 4.38 -8.38
N LEU A 103 -0.90 3.70 -9.49
CA LEU A 103 -1.30 2.31 -9.68
C LEU A 103 -0.47 1.32 -8.86
N ASN A 104 0.73 1.73 -8.44
CA ASN A 104 1.73 0.86 -7.82
C ASN A 104 1.95 1.16 -6.34
N TRP A 105 1.26 2.14 -5.75
CA TRP A 105 1.54 2.58 -4.39
C TRP A 105 0.39 3.40 -3.80
N ALA A 106 0.22 3.26 -2.48
CA ALA A 106 -0.76 3.99 -1.69
C ALA A 106 -0.14 4.32 -0.31
N PHE A 107 -0.45 5.47 0.25
CA PHE A 107 0.15 5.96 1.49
C PHE A 107 -0.84 6.84 2.24
N ALA A 108 -0.71 6.86 3.56
CA ALA A 108 -1.58 7.62 4.45
C ALA A 108 -0.80 8.08 5.68
N GLY A 109 -1.26 9.17 6.29
CA GLY A 109 -0.64 9.77 7.48
C GLY A 109 -0.38 11.27 7.30
N ASN A 110 0.63 11.78 8.01
CA ASN A 110 1.02 13.18 8.00
C ASN A 110 2.26 13.37 7.11
N PHE A 111 2.08 13.86 5.90
CA PHE A 111 3.16 13.96 4.92
C PHE A 111 3.12 15.22 4.08
N THR A 112 4.27 15.53 3.46
CA THR A 112 4.39 16.48 2.35
C THR A 112 4.98 15.76 1.16
N ARG A 113 4.47 16.04 -0.04
CA ARG A 113 4.93 15.43 -1.30
C ARG A 113 5.54 16.48 -2.20
N ASN A 114 6.72 16.18 -2.73
CA ASN A 114 7.36 16.94 -3.81
C ASN A 114 7.80 15.97 -4.92
N GLY A 115 7.02 15.89 -5.99
CA GLY A 115 7.22 14.91 -7.06
C GLY A 115 7.17 13.47 -6.54
N ASN A 116 8.30 12.77 -6.64
CA ASN A 116 8.48 11.38 -6.17
C ASN A 116 9.02 11.28 -4.74
N LYS A 117 9.33 12.40 -4.08
CA LYS A 117 9.80 12.43 -2.70
C LYS A 117 8.65 12.73 -1.75
N LEU A 118 8.53 11.91 -0.73
CA LEU A 118 7.60 12.05 0.38
C LEU A 118 8.41 12.28 1.66
N THR A 119 7.99 13.26 2.45
CA THR A 119 8.53 13.49 3.79
C THR A 119 7.38 13.37 4.79
N PHE A 120 7.47 12.39 5.67
CA PHE A 120 6.47 12.07 6.67
C PHE A 120 6.88 12.64 8.03
N LYS A 121 5.92 13.28 8.69
CA LYS A 121 6.02 13.78 10.06
C LYS A 121 5.24 12.86 11.00
N PRO A 122 5.49 12.89 12.31
CA PRO A 122 4.67 12.18 13.28
C PRO A 122 3.19 12.52 13.14
N CYS A 123 2.33 11.50 13.18
CA CYS A 123 0.89 11.68 13.30
C CYS A 123 0.56 12.00 14.76
N THR A 124 -0.13 13.11 15.00
CA THR A 124 -0.59 13.55 16.33
C THR A 124 -1.95 12.98 16.68
#